data_AF-T1H0B6-F1
#
_entry.id   AF-T1H0B6-F1
#
_cell.length_a   1.000
_cell.length_b   1.000
_cell.length_c   1.000
_cell.angle_alpha   90.00
_cell.angle_beta   90.00
_cell.angle_gamma   90.00
#
_symmetry.space_group_name_H-M   'P 1'
#
loop_
_entity.id
_entity.type
_entity.pdbx_description
1 polymer ?
#
loop_
_entity_poly.entity_id
_entity_poly.type
_entity_poly.pdbx_seq_one_letter_code
_entity_poly.pdbx_strand_id
1 'polypeptide(L)'
;MVNNGTLSYDHDRDGTHTQLAGCEVRFRNVNFDTHISIRYENEILSVSTDMENRNEWKNCFVVQNVELPTGYYLGASATTGDLSDNHDILAIKFYDLDKNVSADEIKRRTSIVPKAKTFEPPREH
;
A
#
# COMPACT_ATOMS: atom_id res chain seq x y z
N MET A 1 6.11 -1.70 -1.77
CA MET A 1 7.33 -1.04 -2.26
C MET A 1 7.22 0.46 -1.98
N VAL A 2 8.28 1.11 -1.50
CA VAL A 2 8.41 2.58 -1.46
C VAL A 2 9.57 2.93 -2.37
N ASN A 3 9.41 3.89 -3.28
CA ASN A 3 10.37 4.12 -4.36
C ASN A 3 10.64 5.61 -4.57
N ASN A 4 11.92 5.96 -4.66
CA ASN A 4 12.41 7.30 -5.01
C ASN A 4 12.69 7.46 -6.52
N GLY A 5 12.37 6.44 -7.32
CA GLY A 5 12.59 6.39 -8.77
C GLY A 5 13.80 5.55 -9.20
N THR A 6 14.60 5.02 -8.27
CA THR A 6 15.79 4.22 -8.62
C THR A 6 15.58 2.71 -8.52
N LEU A 7 14.48 2.25 -7.92
CA LEU A 7 14.19 0.83 -7.75
C LEU A 7 13.28 0.33 -8.88
N SER A 8 13.51 -0.91 -9.34
CA SER A 8 12.64 -1.62 -10.28
C SER A 8 11.84 -2.70 -9.56
N TYR A 9 10.60 -2.91 -9.97
CA TYR A 9 9.82 -4.07 -9.55
C TYR A 9 10.18 -5.27 -10.44
N ASP A 10 10.69 -6.33 -9.83
CA ASP A 10 11.00 -7.59 -10.52
C ASP A 10 9.75 -8.47 -10.58
N HIS A 11 9.06 -8.42 -11.72
CA HIS A 11 7.80 -9.16 -11.92
C HIS A 11 8.00 -10.68 -11.84
N ASP A 12 9.14 -11.22 -12.28
CA ASP A 12 9.37 -12.66 -12.34
C ASP A 12 9.66 -13.28 -10.96
N ARG A 13 9.92 -12.43 -9.96
CA ARG A 13 10.17 -12.81 -8.56
C ARG A 13 9.22 -12.14 -7.58
N ASP A 14 8.03 -11.75 -8.07
CA ASP A 14 6.96 -11.09 -7.31
C ASP A 14 7.40 -9.83 -6.55
N GLY A 15 8.49 -9.19 -6.97
CA GLY A 15 9.07 -8.00 -6.35
C GLY A 15 9.63 -8.21 -4.94
N THR A 16 9.90 -9.47 -4.54
CA THR A 16 10.43 -9.82 -3.22
C THR A 16 11.69 -9.03 -2.82
N HIS A 17 12.52 -8.64 -3.79
CA HIS A 17 13.74 -7.83 -3.57
C HIS A 17 13.48 -6.38 -3.14
N THR A 18 12.28 -5.85 -3.36
CA THR A 18 11.87 -4.48 -2.99
C THR A 18 10.63 -4.47 -2.08
N GLN A 19 10.34 -5.62 -1.48
CA GLN A 19 9.21 -5.80 -0.58
C GLN A 19 9.45 -5.04 0.73
N LEU A 20 8.52 -4.16 1.06
CA LEU A 20 8.55 -3.41 2.31
C LEU A 20 8.07 -4.28 3.47
N ALA A 21 6.88 -4.87 3.27
CA ALA A 21 6.20 -5.82 4.13
C ALA A 21 5.04 -6.42 3.31
N GLY A 22 4.45 -7.51 3.77
CA GLY A 22 3.29 -8.13 3.14
C GLY A 22 2.62 -9.16 4.06
N CYS A 23 1.44 -9.62 3.65
CA CYS A 23 0.75 -10.75 4.25
C CYS A 23 0.07 -11.58 3.16
N GLU A 24 -0.24 -12.84 3.45
CA GLU A 24 -1.04 -13.68 2.56
C GLU A 24 -2.54 -13.45 2.82
N VAL A 25 -3.30 -13.20 1.76
CA VAL A 25 -4.76 -13.07 1.78
C VAL A 25 -5.38 -13.76 0.57
N ARG A 26 -6.53 -14.41 0.79
CA ARG A 26 -7.32 -15.05 -0.28
C ARG A 26 -8.55 -14.19 -0.57
N PHE A 27 -8.57 -13.54 -1.73
CA PHE A 27 -9.63 -12.59 -2.10
C PHE A 27 -10.30 -12.89 -3.45
N ARG A 28 -9.79 -13.87 -4.20
CA ARG A 28 -10.30 -14.22 -5.54
C ARG A 28 -11.51 -15.16 -5.43
N ASN A 29 -12.49 -14.98 -6.33
CA ASN A 29 -13.65 -15.86 -6.48
C ASN A 29 -14.49 -16.07 -5.21
N VAL A 30 -14.67 -15.00 -4.44
CA VAL A 30 -15.59 -14.97 -3.29
C VAL A 30 -16.94 -14.38 -3.68
N ASN A 31 -18.00 -14.73 -2.97
CA ASN A 31 -19.38 -14.29 -3.23
C ASN A 31 -19.83 -13.14 -2.31
N PHE A 32 -18.88 -12.33 -1.84
CA PHE A 32 -19.08 -11.20 -0.95
C PHE A 32 -18.06 -10.09 -1.25
N ASP A 33 -18.30 -8.89 -0.74
CA ASP A 33 -17.43 -7.75 -0.99
C ASP A 33 -16.09 -7.88 -0.25
N THR A 34 -15.00 -7.57 -0.95
CA THR A 34 -13.64 -7.56 -0.41
C THR A 34 -13.17 -6.13 -0.20
N HIS A 35 -12.52 -5.87 0.93
CA HIS A 35 -12.14 -4.52 1.30
C HIS A 35 -10.67 -4.44 1.71
N ILE A 36 -10.03 -3.35 1.31
CA ILE A 36 -8.67 -2.99 1.72
C ILE A 36 -8.72 -1.59 2.34
N SER A 37 -8.07 -1.44 3.48
CA SER A 37 -7.84 -0.16 4.15
C SER A 37 -6.35 0.12 4.16
N ILE A 38 -5.97 1.27 3.60
CA ILE A 38 -4.60 1.78 3.59
C ILE A 38 -4.62 3.06 4.42
N ARG A 39 -3.86 3.08 5.51
CA ARG A 39 -3.78 4.20 6.44
C ARG A 39 -2.33 4.68 6.52
N TYR A 40 -2.12 5.95 6.22
CA TYR A 40 -0.81 6.60 6.38
C TYR A 40 -0.93 7.74 7.39
N GLU A 41 -0.25 7.59 8.53
CA GLU A 41 -0.33 8.54 9.63
C GLU A 41 0.99 8.61 10.39
N ASN A 42 1.53 9.81 10.65
CA ASN A 42 2.76 9.97 11.45
C ASN A 42 3.93 9.10 10.95
N GLU A 43 4.09 9.00 9.63
CA GLU A 43 5.13 8.16 8.99
C GLU A 43 4.97 6.66 9.26
N ILE A 44 3.76 6.25 9.66
CA ILE A 44 3.35 4.86 9.81
C ILE A 44 2.40 4.52 8.65
N LEU A 45 2.77 3.52 7.87
CA LEU A 45 1.94 2.92 6.83
C LEU A 45 1.35 1.62 7.37
N SER A 46 0.02 1.56 7.45
CA SER A 46 -0.72 0.37 7.87
C SER A 46 -1.64 -0.09 6.75
N VAL A 47 -1.66 -1.40 6.50
CA VAL A 47 -2.62 -2.03 5.59
C VAL A 47 -3.44 -3.04 6.38
N SER A 48 -4.75 -3.01 6.18
CA SER A 48 -5.70 -3.95 6.77
C SER A 48 -6.71 -4.40 5.72
N THR A 49 -7.27 -5.58 5.91
CA THR A 49 -8.14 -6.21 4.91
C THR A 49 -9.36 -6.83 5.58
N ASP A 50 -10.51 -6.78 4.92
CA ASP A 50 -11.65 -7.65 5.19
C ASP A 50 -11.89 -8.51 3.95
N MET A 51 -11.49 -9.78 4.05
CA MET A 51 -11.55 -10.78 2.98
C MET A 51 -12.35 -12.02 3.40
N GLU A 52 -12.99 -11.99 4.56
CA GLU A 52 -13.68 -13.15 5.16
C GLU A 52 -15.17 -12.87 5.43
N ASN A 53 -15.72 -11.75 4.93
CA ASN A 53 -17.11 -11.34 5.13
C ASN A 53 -17.48 -11.20 6.62
N ARG A 54 -16.54 -10.72 7.43
CA ARG A 54 -16.76 -10.54 8.88
C ARG A 54 -17.10 -9.11 9.26
N ASN A 55 -17.00 -8.17 8.32
CA ASN A 55 -17.07 -6.74 8.59
C ASN A 55 -16.05 -6.34 9.68
N GLU A 56 -14.88 -6.97 9.64
CA GLU A 56 -13.80 -6.83 10.62
C GLU A 56 -12.47 -6.62 9.89
N TRP A 57 -11.77 -5.55 10.24
CA TRP A 57 -10.46 -5.25 9.68
C TRP A 57 -9.38 -6.13 10.31
N LYS A 58 -8.83 -7.06 9.53
CA LYS A 58 -7.65 -7.83 9.90
C LYS A 58 -6.39 -7.08 9.52
N ASN A 59 -5.46 -6.92 10.47
CA ASN A 59 -4.16 -6.30 10.18
C ASN A 59 -3.35 -7.18 9.21
N CYS A 60 -2.87 -6.59 8.12
CA CYS A 60 -1.96 -7.24 7.18
C CYS A 60 -0.51 -6.93 7.56
N PHE A 61 -0.16 -5.64 7.62
CA PHE A 61 1.13 -5.18 8.12
C PHE A 61 1.07 -3.74 8.62
N VAL A 62 2.08 -3.37 9.40
CA VAL A 62 2.36 -2.00 9.87
C VAL A 62 3.85 -1.73 9.74
N VAL A 63 4.21 -0.64 9.07
CA VAL A 63 5.61 -0.22 8.87
C VAL A 63 5.78 1.21 9.32
N GLN A 64 6.76 1.45 10.18
CA GLN A 64 7.11 2.77 10.70
C GLN A 64 8.24 3.40 9.88
N ASN A 65 8.43 4.72 10.02
CA ASN A 65 9.47 5.48 9.34
C ASN A 65 9.37 5.36 7.81
N VAL A 66 8.14 5.42 7.29
CA VAL A 66 7.83 5.56 5.87
C VAL A 66 7.65 7.05 5.59
N GLU A 67 8.58 7.65 4.86
CA GLU A 67 8.55 9.07 4.50
C GLU A 67 7.97 9.21 3.10
N LEU A 68 6.80 9.84 3.00
CA LEU A 68 6.13 10.16 1.74
C LEU A 68 5.87 11.67 1.66
N PRO A 69 6.04 12.28 0.48
CA PRO A 69 5.72 13.68 0.26
C PRO A 69 4.22 13.92 0.09
N THR A 70 3.81 15.17 0.29
CA THR A 70 2.50 15.67 -0.11
C THR A 70 2.48 16.05 -1.59
N GLY A 71 1.29 16.14 -2.20
CA GLY A 71 1.11 16.49 -3.61
C GLY A 71 1.13 15.31 -4.59
N TYR A 72 1.08 14.08 -4.08
CA TYR A 72 0.98 12.87 -4.89
C TYR A 72 -0.44 12.59 -5.38
N TYR A 73 -0.53 11.72 -6.38
CA TYR A 73 -1.79 11.23 -6.93
C TYR A 73 -2.12 9.86 -6.36
N LEU A 74 -3.40 9.62 -6.10
CA LEU A 74 -3.91 8.31 -5.72
C LEU A 74 -4.48 7.65 -6.97
N GLY A 75 -4.09 6.40 -7.22
CA GLY A 75 -4.49 5.66 -8.41
C GLY A 75 -4.44 4.16 -8.18
N ALA A 76 -5.13 3.43 -9.04
CA ALA A 76 -5.14 1.98 -9.07
C ALA A 76 -5.05 1.52 -10.53
N SER A 77 -4.37 0.39 -10.74
CA SER A 77 -4.17 -0.21 -12.05
C SER A 77 -4.10 -1.73 -11.89
N ALA A 78 -4.43 -2.45 -12.97
CA ALA A 78 -4.27 -3.90 -13.04
C ALA A 78 -3.79 -4.30 -14.45
N THR A 79 -3.24 -5.50 -14.56
CA THR A 79 -2.80 -6.08 -15.83
C THR A 79 -3.03 -7.58 -15.83
N THR A 80 -3.12 -8.18 -17.02
CA THR A 80 -3.16 -9.62 -17.24
C THR A 80 -2.01 -10.04 -18.15
N GLY A 81 -1.66 -11.33 -18.15
CA GLY A 81 -0.64 -11.91 -19.02
C GLY A 81 -1.18 -13.17 -19.69
N ASP A 82 -0.40 -14.25 -19.65
CA ASP A 82 -0.82 -15.57 -20.15
C ASP A 82 -2.06 -16.11 -19.41
N LEU A 83 -2.21 -15.73 -18.13
CA LEU A 83 -3.41 -15.94 -17.32
C LEU A 83 -4.15 -14.61 -17.16
N SER A 84 -5.49 -14.70 -17.06
CA SER A 84 -6.38 -13.53 -16.95
C SER A 84 -7.38 -13.68 -15.82
N ASP A 85 -7.83 -12.53 -15.31
CA ASP A 85 -8.91 -12.40 -14.34
C ASP A 85 -9.54 -11.00 -14.49
N ASN A 86 -10.75 -10.81 -13.96
CA ASN A 86 -11.37 -9.49 -13.87
C ASN A 86 -10.81 -8.75 -12.65
N HIS A 87 -10.56 -7.46 -12.81
CA HIS A 87 -9.98 -6.60 -11.77
C HIS A 87 -10.89 -5.39 -11.54
N ASP A 88 -11.94 -5.60 -10.76
CA ASP A 88 -13.00 -4.61 -10.57
C ASP A 88 -12.77 -3.75 -9.32
N ILE A 89 -12.96 -2.43 -9.46
CA ILE A 89 -12.96 -1.47 -8.36
C ILE A 89 -14.37 -0.92 -8.19
N LEU A 90 -15.06 -1.34 -7.14
CA LEU A 90 -16.42 -0.89 -6.86
C LEU A 90 -16.45 0.55 -6.32
N ALA A 91 -15.51 0.88 -5.43
CA ALA A 91 -15.38 2.22 -4.88
C ALA A 91 -13.97 2.47 -4.32
N ILE A 92 -13.56 3.73 -4.35
CA ILE A 92 -12.41 4.23 -3.58
C ILE A 92 -12.92 5.38 -2.72
N LYS A 93 -12.71 5.28 -1.41
CA LYS A 93 -13.14 6.29 -0.43
C LYS A 93 -11.92 6.86 0.27
N PHE A 94 -11.82 8.17 0.30
CA PHE A 94 -10.73 8.89 0.96
C PHE A 94 -11.24 9.58 2.22
N TYR A 95 -10.46 9.48 3.28
CA TYR A 95 -10.76 10.05 4.59
C TYR A 95 -9.54 10.83 5.06
N ASP A 96 -9.75 12.07 5.49
CA ASP A 96 -8.74 12.82 6.23
C ASP A 96 -8.70 12.28 7.68
N LEU A 97 -7.52 12.25 8.29
CA LEU A 97 -7.29 11.65 9.62
C LEU A 97 -7.28 12.69 10.75
N ASP A 98 -7.95 13.84 10.55
CA ASP A 98 -8.12 14.94 11.51
C ASP A 98 -6.84 15.29 12.28
N LYS A 99 -5.93 15.99 11.59
CA LYS A 99 -4.75 16.58 12.21
C LYS A 99 -4.68 18.07 11.96
N ASN A 100 -4.37 18.81 13.02
CA ASN A 100 -3.95 20.20 12.95
C ASN A 100 -2.52 20.30 12.37
N VAL A 101 -2.34 19.87 11.12
CA VAL A 101 -1.08 20.01 10.39
C VAL A 101 -1.00 21.45 9.87
N SER A 102 0.06 22.16 10.23
CA SER A 102 0.27 23.52 9.73
C SER A 102 0.52 23.54 8.22
N ALA A 103 0.11 24.61 7.53
CA ALA A 103 0.41 24.78 6.11
C ALA A 103 1.92 24.74 5.80
N ASP A 104 2.75 25.25 6.73
CA ASP A 104 4.20 25.19 6.63
C ASP A 104 4.74 23.76 6.67
N GLU A 105 4.14 22.90 7.49
CA GLU A 105 4.50 21.48 7.54
C GLU A 105 4.12 20.77 6.24
N ILE A 106 2.91 20.99 5.71
CA ILE A 106 2.49 20.45 4.41
C ILE A 106 3.47 20.87 3.32
N LYS A 107 3.88 22.15 3.29
CA LYS A 107 4.84 22.68 2.31
C LYS A 107 6.25 22.11 2.49
N ARG A 108 6.69 21.82 3.71
CA ARG A 108 7.99 21.15 3.91
C ARG A 108 7.96 19.71 3.39
N ARG A 109 6.81 19.04 3.52
CA ARG A 109 6.65 17.65 3.08
C ARG A 109 6.62 17.50 1.56
N THR A 110 6.30 18.53 0.76
CA THR A 110 6.29 18.39 -0.71
C THR A 110 7.66 18.04 -1.29
N SER A 111 8.75 18.39 -0.61
CA SER A 111 10.13 18.16 -1.05
C SER A 111 10.75 16.87 -0.48
N ILE A 112 9.99 16.06 0.25
CA ILE A 112 10.47 14.78 0.78
C ILE A 112 10.71 13.81 -0.39
N VAL A 113 11.90 13.20 -0.42
CA VAL A 113 12.18 12.07 -1.32
C VAL A 113 11.62 10.80 -0.66
N PRO A 114 10.74 10.04 -1.34
CA PRO A 114 10.14 8.84 -0.75
C PRO A 114 11.18 7.83 -0.30
N LYS A 115 11.06 7.35 0.94
CA LYS A 115 11.94 6.30 1.47
C LYS A 115 11.30 5.57 2.65
N ALA A 116 11.81 4.38 2.95
CA ALA A 116 11.48 3.64 4.15
C ALA A 116 12.77 3.15 4.82
N LYS A 117 12.78 3.12 6.16
CA LYS A 117 13.96 2.70 6.93
C LYS A 117 14.21 1.20 6.91
N THR A 118 13.16 0.40 6.74
CA THR A 118 13.19 -1.07 6.85
C THR A 118 12.60 -1.70 5.59
N PHE A 119 13.14 -2.83 5.18
CA PHE A 119 12.62 -3.69 4.11
C PHE A 119 12.59 -5.13 4.60
N GLU A 120 11.72 -5.96 4.04
CA GLU A 120 11.70 -7.39 4.33
C GLU A 120 13.00 -8.02 3.81
N PRO A 121 13.64 -8.93 4.57
CA PRO A 121 14.81 -9.62 4.07
C PRO A 121 14.46 -10.38 2.79
N PRO A 122 15.39 -10.46 1.81
CA PRO A 122 15.18 -11.23 0.61
C PRO A 122 14.84 -12.68 0.96
N ARG A 123 13.85 -13.24 0.27
CA ARG A 123 13.52 -14.67 0.38
C ARG A 123 14.56 -15.47 -0.40
N GLU A 124 14.98 -16.61 0.16
CA GLU A 124 15.77 -17.58 -0.59
C GLU A 124 14.85 -18.20 -1.66
N HIS A 125 15.31 -18.15 -2.91
CA HIS A 125 14.65 -18.75 -4.08
C HIS A 125 15.53 -19.86 -4.65
#